data_AF-A0A328SX10-F1
#
_entry.id   AF-A0A328SX10-F1
#
_cell.length_a   1.000
_cell.length_b   1.000
_cell.length_c   1.000
_cell.angle_alpha   90.00
_cell.angle_beta   90.00
_cell.angle_gamma   90.00
#
_symmetry.space_group_name_H-M   'P 1'
#
loop_
_entity.id
_entity.type
_entity.pdbx_description
1 polymer ?
#
loop_
_entity_poly.entity_id
_entity_poly.type
_entity_poly.pdbx_seq_one_letter_code
_entity_poly.pdbx_strand_id
1 'polypeptide(L)'
;MSDAGTTPRPRLVLDTNVLLDLYVFRDPNWRPLLELLQSGACDAVTSPACRDEFLHVLQYPLFKLSPAQRVHAIEAFDALHRCLEVPVDEGTEALPRCRDPDDQKFLELALQSKADVLLSKDKALLKLARRLRRLDLFAVQSPKVWLEENAPA
;
A
#
# COMPACT_ATOMS: atom_id res chain seq x y z
N MET A 1 22.44 -9.00 -25.08
CA MET A 1 20.97 -9.10 -25.09
C MET A 1 20.47 -7.87 -24.37
N SER A 2 19.81 -7.00 -25.11
CA SER A 2 19.57 -5.60 -24.78
C SER A 2 18.72 -5.44 -23.53
N ASP A 3 19.28 -4.74 -22.53
CA ASP A 3 18.54 -4.21 -21.39
C ASP A 3 17.63 -3.09 -21.92
N ALA A 4 16.40 -3.47 -22.26
CA ALA A 4 15.37 -2.52 -22.64
C ALA A 4 15.03 -1.73 -21.37
N GLY A 5 15.51 -0.49 -21.29
CA GLY A 5 15.32 0.42 -20.16
C GLY A 5 13.88 0.41 -19.70
N THR A 6 13.63 -0.27 -18.59
CA THR A 6 12.33 -0.26 -17.92
C THR A 6 12.15 1.16 -17.37
N THR A 7 11.19 1.90 -17.90
CA THR A 7 10.76 3.16 -17.29
C THR A 7 10.47 2.88 -15.81
N PRO A 8 11.06 3.64 -14.88
CA PRO A 8 10.83 3.41 -13.46
C PRO A 8 9.34 3.56 -13.17
N ARG A 9 8.72 2.46 -12.71
CA ARG A 9 7.33 2.43 -12.25
C ARG A 9 7.27 2.80 -10.77
N PRO A 10 6.30 3.63 -10.34
CA PRO A 10 6.19 4.04 -8.95
C PRO A 10 5.97 2.83 -8.04
N ARG A 11 6.75 2.76 -6.97
CA ARG A 11 6.61 1.76 -5.91
C ARG A 11 5.62 2.24 -4.87
N LEU A 12 4.59 1.43 -4.67
CA LEU A 12 3.45 1.75 -3.80
C LEU A 12 3.44 0.85 -2.57
N VAL A 13 3.18 1.45 -1.41
CA VAL A 13 2.64 0.74 -0.24
C VAL A 13 1.19 1.16 -0.08
N LEU A 14 0.30 0.21 0.19
CA LEU A 14 -1.12 0.47 0.39
C LEU A 14 -1.49 0.13 1.83
N ASP A 15 -2.19 1.04 2.53
CA ASP A 15 -2.76 0.72 3.84
C ASP A 15 -3.91 -0.30 3.74
N THR A 16 -4.29 -0.89 4.87
CA THR A 16 -5.35 -1.90 4.91
C THR A 16 -6.70 -1.39 4.40
N ASN A 17 -7.02 -0.10 4.59
CA ASN A 17 -8.28 0.47 4.12
C ASN A 17 -8.36 0.55 2.60
N VAL A 18 -7.25 0.89 1.94
CA VAL A 18 -7.15 0.87 0.47
C VAL A 18 -7.25 -0.56 -0.05
N LEU A 19 -6.60 -1.52 0.61
CA LEU A 19 -6.70 -2.94 0.26
C LEU A 19 -8.15 -3.46 0.37
N LEU A 20 -8.87 -3.08 1.43
CA LEU A 20 -10.29 -3.42 1.58
C LEU A 20 -11.13 -2.86 0.45
N ASP A 21 -10.94 -1.59 0.08
CA ASP A 21 -11.71 -1.01 -1.02
C ASP A 21 -11.42 -1.72 -2.35
N LEU A 22 -10.18 -2.13 -2.62
CA LEU A 22 -9.81 -2.82 -3.86
C LEU A 22 -10.35 -4.25 -3.93
N TYR A 23 -10.12 -5.04 -2.88
CA TYR A 23 -10.30 -6.51 -2.94
C TYR A 23 -11.56 -7.01 -2.26
N VAL A 24 -12.12 -6.24 -1.33
CA VAL A 24 -13.33 -6.62 -0.58
C VAL A 24 -14.55 -5.86 -1.08
N PHE A 25 -14.51 -4.53 -1.02
CA PHE A 25 -15.64 -3.69 -1.43
C PHE A 25 -15.70 -3.50 -2.94
N ARG A 26 -14.56 -3.67 -3.63
CA ARG A 26 -14.42 -3.44 -5.07
C ARG A 26 -14.98 -2.07 -5.46
N ASP A 27 -14.57 -1.05 -4.72
CA ASP A 27 -15.05 0.33 -4.90
C ASP A 27 -14.74 0.80 -6.33
N PRO A 28 -15.74 1.16 -7.14
CA PRO A 28 -15.53 1.58 -8.52
C PRO A 28 -14.66 2.84 -8.65
N ASN A 29 -14.58 3.67 -7.60
CA ASN A 29 -13.71 4.85 -7.59
C ASN A 29 -12.22 4.49 -7.69
N TRP A 30 -11.83 3.27 -7.26
CA TRP A 30 -10.44 2.81 -7.30
C TRP A 30 -10.17 1.79 -8.39
N ARG A 31 -11.13 1.58 -9.30
CA ARG A 31 -10.90 0.78 -10.50
C ARG A 31 -9.67 1.24 -11.30
N PRO A 32 -9.41 2.55 -11.49
CA PRO A 32 -8.18 3.00 -12.16
C PRO A 32 -6.90 2.58 -11.43
N LEU A 33 -6.89 2.59 -10.10
CA LEU A 33 -5.75 2.11 -9.31
C LEU A 33 -5.54 0.61 -9.52
N LEU A 34 -6.61 -0.18 -9.49
CA LEU A 34 -6.53 -1.62 -9.75
C LEU A 34 -5.98 -1.92 -11.15
N GLU A 35 -6.41 -1.17 -12.18
CA GLU A 35 -5.92 -1.32 -13.56
C GLU A 35 -4.42 -0.98 -13.68
N LEU A 36 -3.94 0.02 -12.94
CA LEU A 36 -2.50 0.35 -12.88
C LEU A 36 -1.68 -0.76 -12.20
N LEU A 37 -2.22 -1.39 -11.14
CA LEU A 37 -1.58 -2.54 -10.50
C LEU A 37 -1.54 -3.75 -11.44
N GLN A 38 -2.67 -4.07 -12.09
CA GLN A 38 -2.80 -5.22 -12.99
C GLN A 38 -1.95 -5.11 -14.26
N SER A 39 -1.81 -3.90 -14.80
CA SER A 39 -0.95 -3.65 -15.97
C SER A 39 0.55 -3.66 -15.64
N GLY A 40 0.92 -3.68 -14.35
CA GLY A 40 2.30 -3.54 -13.91
C GLY A 40 2.85 -2.12 -14.06
N ALA A 41 1.99 -1.13 -14.33
CA ALA A 41 2.36 0.29 -14.36
C ALA A 41 2.79 0.83 -12.99
N CYS A 42 2.54 0.06 -11.92
CA CYS A 42 3.00 0.33 -10.55
C CYS A 42 3.64 -0.92 -9.95
N ASP A 43 4.55 -0.74 -8.99
CA ASP A 43 5.14 -1.81 -8.18
C ASP A 43 4.56 -1.78 -6.76
N ALA A 44 3.44 -2.46 -6.53
CA ALA A 44 2.92 -2.58 -5.18
C ALA A 44 3.74 -3.60 -4.37
N VAL A 45 4.18 -3.17 -3.19
CA VAL A 45 4.97 -3.98 -2.26
C VAL A 45 4.27 -4.08 -0.92
N THR A 46 4.49 -5.20 -0.25
CA THR A 46 4.02 -5.48 1.12
C THR A 46 5.15 -6.12 1.93
N SER A 47 4.94 -6.31 3.24
CA SER A 47 5.77 -7.15 4.10
C SER A 47 4.93 -8.26 4.74
N PRO A 48 5.55 -9.28 5.37
CA PRO A 48 4.81 -10.28 6.14
C PRO A 48 3.88 -9.63 7.18
N ALA A 49 4.35 -8.63 7.92
CA ALA A 49 3.57 -7.93 8.94
C ALA A 49 2.34 -7.17 8.37
N CYS A 50 2.49 -6.50 7.22
CA CYS A 50 1.37 -5.81 6.56
C CYS A 50 0.37 -6.82 5.97
N ARG A 51 0.88 -7.92 5.39
CA ARG A 51 0.03 -9.00 4.86
C ARG A 51 -0.77 -9.66 5.97
N ASP A 52 -0.15 -9.97 7.10
CA ASP A 52 -0.81 -10.61 8.25
C ASP A 52 -1.92 -9.73 8.83
N GLU A 53 -1.73 -8.40 8.84
CA GLU A 53 -2.79 -7.46 9.21
C GLU A 53 -3.98 -7.56 8.24
N PHE A 54 -3.74 -7.55 6.93
CA PHE A 54 -4.79 -7.71 5.94
C PHE A 54 -5.54 -9.04 6.13
N LEU A 55 -4.82 -10.15 6.31
CA LEU A 55 -5.41 -11.46 6.60
C LEU A 55 -6.26 -11.45 7.87
N HIS A 56 -5.78 -10.80 8.92
CA HIS A 56 -6.50 -10.69 10.19
C HIS A 56 -7.80 -9.88 10.03
N VAL A 57 -7.73 -8.74 9.35
CA VAL A 57 -8.88 -7.87 9.07
C VAL A 57 -9.94 -8.59 8.24
N LEU A 58 -9.56 -9.43 7.27
CA LEU A 58 -10.51 -10.24 6.51
C LEU A 58 -11.33 -11.21 7.39
N GLN A 59 -10.89 -11.52 8.61
CA GLN A 59 -11.63 -12.34 9.56
C GLN A 59 -12.67 -11.56 10.37
N TYR A 60 -12.70 -10.23 10.29
CA TYR A 60 -13.63 -9.43 11.09
C TYR A 60 -15.09 -9.70 10.69
N PRO A 61 -15.96 -10.10 11.64
CA PRO A 61 -17.36 -10.41 11.35
C PRO A 61 -18.13 -9.26 10.69
N LEU A 62 -17.69 -8.01 10.93
CA LEU A 62 -18.27 -6.80 10.37
C LEU A 62 -18.34 -6.84 8.83
N PHE A 63 -17.35 -7.42 8.16
CA PHE A 63 -17.31 -7.49 6.69
C PHE A 63 -18.21 -8.59 6.11
N LYS A 64 -18.71 -9.51 6.95
CA LYS A 64 -19.64 -10.59 6.54
C LYS A 64 -19.14 -11.43 5.35
N LEU A 65 -17.83 -11.68 5.28
CA LEU A 65 -17.22 -12.41 4.18
C LEU A 65 -17.42 -13.92 4.30
N SER A 66 -17.96 -14.51 3.24
CA SER A 66 -17.92 -15.96 3.05
C SER A 66 -16.47 -16.45 2.95
N PRO A 67 -16.20 -17.75 3.24
CA PRO A 67 -14.87 -18.33 3.04
C PRO A 67 -14.33 -18.10 1.61
N ALA A 68 -15.18 -18.24 0.59
CA ALA A 68 -14.80 -18.03 -0.80
C ALA A 68 -14.39 -16.57 -1.10
N GLN A 69 -15.11 -15.60 -0.53
CA GLN A 69 -14.75 -14.18 -0.68
C GLN A 69 -13.41 -13.86 -0.02
N ARG A 70 -13.12 -14.44 1.15
CA ARG A 70 -11.83 -14.29 1.82
C ARG A 70 -10.69 -14.84 0.97
N VAL A 71 -10.83 -16.09 0.48
CA VAL A 71 -9.84 -16.71 -0.40
C VAL A 71 -9.58 -15.85 -1.64
N HIS A 72 -10.65 -15.39 -2.30
CA HIS A 72 -10.51 -14.57 -3.50
C HIS A 72 -9.80 -13.22 -3.22
N ALA A 73 -10.08 -12.57 -2.10
CA ALA A 73 -9.41 -11.32 -1.72
C ALA A 73 -7.91 -11.55 -1.46
N ILE A 74 -7.55 -12.66 -0.81
CA ILE A 74 -6.16 -13.05 -0.53
C ILE A 74 -5.41 -13.34 -1.84
N GLU A 75 -6.00 -14.15 -2.72
CA GLU A 75 -5.38 -14.50 -4.01
C GLU A 75 -5.17 -13.26 -4.90
N ALA A 76 -6.16 -12.36 -4.96
CA ALA A 76 -6.06 -11.12 -5.71
C ALA A 76 -4.98 -10.19 -5.14
N PHE A 77 -4.88 -10.10 -3.81
CA PHE A 77 -3.83 -9.36 -3.13
C PHE A 77 -2.44 -9.94 -3.44
N ASP A 78 -2.25 -11.25 -3.26
CA ASP A 78 -0.97 -11.94 -3.45
C ASP A 78 -0.48 -11.91 -4.90
N ALA A 79 -1.41 -11.89 -5.87
CA ALA A 79 -1.08 -11.79 -7.28
C ALA A 79 -0.54 -10.41 -7.69
N LEU A 80 -0.89 -9.34 -6.95
CA LEU A 80 -0.58 -7.96 -7.31
C LEU A 80 0.44 -7.28 -6.39
N HIS A 81 0.73 -7.85 -5.21
CA HIS A 81 1.70 -7.31 -4.26
C HIS A 81 2.91 -8.21 -4.12
N ARG A 82 4.10 -7.64 -4.29
CA ARG A 82 5.34 -8.36 -3.97
C ARG A 82 5.60 -8.27 -2.47
N CYS A 83 5.60 -9.42 -1.79
CA CYS A 83 6.00 -9.50 -0.40
C CYS A 83 7.52 -9.40 -0.28
N LEU A 84 8.00 -8.38 0.43
CA LEU A 84 9.41 -8.13 0.68
C LEU A 84 9.73 -8.50 2.13
N GLU A 85 10.82 -9.24 2.31
CA GLU A 85 11.46 -9.38 3.61
C GLU A 85 12.18 -8.07 3.92
N VAL A 86 11.68 -7.36 4.93
CA VAL A 86 12.28 -6.11 5.42
C VAL A 86 12.77 -6.34 6.85
N PRO A 87 13.99 -5.89 7.21
CA PRO A 87 14.50 -6.07 8.56
C PRO A 87 13.62 -5.33 9.55
N VAL A 88 13.25 -5.97 10.66
CA VAL A 88 12.51 -5.28 11.72
C VAL A 88 13.47 -4.29 12.39
N ASP A 89 13.03 -3.04 12.56
CA ASP A 89 13.72 -1.97 13.30
C ASP A 89 15.05 -1.41 12.74
N GLU A 90 15.51 -1.82 11.55
CA GLU A 90 16.72 -1.22 10.96
C GLU A 90 16.40 0.03 10.13
N GLY A 91 17.06 1.15 10.46
CA GLY A 91 17.03 2.38 9.66
C GLY A 91 15.74 3.19 9.75
N THR A 92 14.86 2.88 10.72
CA THR A 92 13.54 3.51 10.89
C THR A 92 13.57 4.69 11.86
N GLU A 93 14.73 5.06 12.42
CA GLU A 93 14.87 6.12 13.43
C GLU A 93 14.51 7.50 12.90
N ALA A 94 14.60 7.69 11.58
CA ALA A 94 14.19 8.92 10.90
C ALA A 94 12.66 9.06 10.80
N LEU A 95 11.89 7.99 11.00
CA LEU A 95 10.45 8.03 10.84
C LEU A 95 9.77 8.80 11.98
N PRO A 96 8.78 9.65 11.67
CA PRO A 96 7.89 10.14 12.70
C PRO A 96 7.05 8.98 13.24
N ARG A 97 6.84 8.97 14.56
CA ARG A 97 5.90 8.04 15.19
C ARG A 97 4.48 8.33 14.71
N CYS A 98 3.81 7.31 14.18
CA CYS A 98 2.37 7.34 13.99
C CYS A 98 1.67 7.37 15.35
N ARG A 99 0.50 8.03 15.41
CA ARG A 99 -0.31 8.06 16.63
C ARG A 99 -1.05 6.74 16.84
N ASP A 100 -1.34 6.04 15.76
CA ASP A 100 -1.79 4.66 15.79
C ASP A 100 -0.53 3.77 15.67
N PRO A 101 -0.16 3.01 16.71
CA PRO A 101 1.03 2.16 16.67
C PRO A 101 0.88 1.01 15.68
N ASP A 102 -0.35 0.56 15.38
CA ASP A 102 -0.55 -0.50 14.39
C ASP A 102 -0.20 0.00 12.99
N ASP A 103 -0.49 1.26 12.67
CA ASP A 103 -0.16 1.85 11.37
C ASP A 103 1.33 2.17 11.16
N GLN A 104 2.17 2.07 12.20
CA GLN A 104 3.60 2.36 12.10
C GLN A 104 4.30 1.47 11.06
N LYS A 105 3.88 0.21 10.94
CA LYS A 105 4.48 -0.78 10.02
C LYS A 105 4.41 -0.37 8.55
N PHE A 106 3.39 0.41 8.16
CA PHE A 106 3.27 0.91 6.78
C PHE A 106 4.33 1.97 6.46
N LEU A 107 4.70 2.80 7.44
CA LEU A 107 5.77 3.79 7.30
C LEU A 107 7.14 3.11 7.20
N GLU A 108 7.35 2.09 8.02
CA GLU A 108 8.57 1.29 8.04
C GLU A 108 8.76 0.56 6.72
N LEU A 109 7.72 -0.14 6.25
CA LEU A 109 7.72 -0.77 4.94
C LEU A 109 7.99 0.24 3.82
N ALA A 110 7.33 1.40 3.83
CA ALA A 110 7.54 2.42 2.81
C ALA A 110 9.00 2.92 2.78
N LEU A 111 9.61 3.15 3.94
CA LEU A 111 11.01 3.54 4.03
C LEU A 111 11.95 2.43 3.53
N GLN A 112 11.81 1.23 4.07
CA GLN A 112 12.73 0.11 3.86
C GLN A 112 12.65 -0.43 2.43
N SER A 113 11.46 -0.42 1.85
CA SER A 113 11.25 -0.79 0.45
C SER A 113 11.61 0.32 -0.54
N LYS A 114 11.97 1.52 -0.06
CA LYS A 114 12.16 2.73 -0.90
C LYS A 114 10.93 3.00 -1.76
N ALA A 115 9.75 2.96 -1.15
CA ALA A 115 8.51 3.29 -1.82
C ALA A 115 8.50 4.77 -2.20
N ASP A 116 7.93 5.07 -3.37
CA ASP A 116 7.71 6.45 -3.78
C ASP A 116 6.54 7.05 -2.99
N VAL A 117 5.53 6.22 -2.68
CA VAL A 117 4.32 6.65 -1.99
C VAL A 117 3.70 5.54 -1.14
N LEU A 118 3.21 5.94 0.04
CA LEU A 118 2.23 5.21 0.83
C LEU A 118 0.83 5.79 0.54
N LEU A 119 -0.04 4.99 -0.08
CA LEU A 119 -1.44 5.34 -0.30
C LEU A 119 -2.27 4.94 0.91
N SER A 120 -2.95 5.91 1.49
CA SER A 120 -3.71 5.72 2.72
C SER A 120 -5.02 6.50 2.74
N LYS A 121 -6.04 5.90 3.36
CA LYS A 121 -7.28 6.61 3.74
C LYS A 121 -7.32 6.96 5.23
N ASP A 122 -6.36 6.46 6.01
CA ASP A 122 -6.26 6.75 7.43
C ASP A 122 -5.79 8.19 7.72
N LYS A 123 -6.46 8.84 8.68
CA LYS A 123 -6.18 10.25 9.00
C LYS A 123 -4.92 10.44 9.83
N ALA A 124 -4.51 9.46 10.63
CA ALA A 124 -3.26 9.49 11.38
C ALA A 124 -2.07 9.42 10.43
N LEU A 125 -2.09 8.50 9.45
CA LEU A 125 -1.06 8.42 8.40
C LEU A 125 -1.02 9.68 7.53
N LEU A 126 -2.16 10.13 7.00
CA LEU A 126 -2.22 11.33 6.15
C LEU A 126 -1.71 12.62 6.84
N LYS A 127 -1.84 12.72 8.17
CA LYS A 127 -1.29 13.86 8.94
C LYS A 127 0.24 13.90 8.94
N LEU A 128 0.91 12.78 8.68
CA LEU A 128 2.37 12.69 8.63
C LEU A 128 2.95 13.16 7.29
N ALA A 129 2.14 13.26 6.23
CA ALA A 129 2.58 13.58 4.87
C ALA A 129 3.51 14.80 4.78
N ARG A 130 3.14 15.91 5.42
CA ARG A 130 3.96 17.14 5.42
C ARG A 130 5.30 16.95 6.12
N ARG A 131 5.35 16.14 7.17
CA ARG A 131 6.59 15.88 7.93
C ARG A 131 7.51 14.96 7.14
N LEU A 132 6.98 13.88 6.57
CA LEU A 132 7.74 12.93 5.74
C LEU A 132 8.35 13.61 4.52
N ARG A 133 7.60 14.49 3.84
CA ARG A 133 8.11 15.31 2.74
C ARG A 133 9.24 16.27 3.16
N ARG A 134 9.18 16.84 4.36
CA ARG A 134 10.27 17.70 4.88
C ARG A 134 11.54 16.93 5.21
N LEU A 135 11.40 15.63 5.48
CA LEU A 135 12.51 14.71 5.74
C LEU A 135 13.03 14.05 4.45
N ASP A 136 12.47 14.41 3.28
CA ASP A 136 12.83 13.87 1.98
C ASP A 136 12.79 12.33 1.92
N LEU A 137 11.76 11.74 2.54
CA LEU A 137 11.58 10.28 2.60
C LEU A 137 10.71 9.77 1.44
N PHE A 138 9.39 9.72 1.63
CA PHE A 138 8.41 9.27 0.64
C PHE A 138 7.10 10.07 0.81
N ALA A 139 6.24 10.01 -0.21
CA ALA A 139 4.93 10.66 -0.16
C ALA A 139 3.93 9.84 0.67
N VAL A 140 3.01 10.52 1.35
CA VAL A 140 1.82 9.89 1.94
C VAL A 140 0.61 10.66 1.47
N GLN A 141 -0.30 10.00 0.76
CA GLN A 141 -1.48 10.64 0.20
C GLN A 141 -2.64 9.69 -0.01
N SER A 142 -3.82 10.25 -0.25
CA SER A 142 -5.00 9.43 -0.57
C SER A 142 -4.91 8.87 -1.99
N PRO A 143 -5.54 7.71 -2.26
CA PRO A 143 -5.62 7.16 -3.62
C PRO A 143 -6.17 8.16 -4.64
N LYS A 144 -7.15 8.96 -4.24
CA LYS A 144 -7.73 10.01 -5.08
C LYS A 144 -6.70 11.00 -5.58
N VAL A 145 -5.93 11.60 -4.66
CA VAL A 145 -4.92 12.60 -4.99
C VAL A 145 -3.85 11.98 -5.90
N TRP A 146 -3.41 10.76 -5.57
CA TRP A 146 -2.39 10.09 -6.38
C TRP A 146 -2.88 9.78 -7.79
N LEU A 147 -4.12 9.31 -7.96
CA LEU A 147 -4.71 9.08 -9.28
C LEU A 147 -4.88 10.37 -10.07
N GLU A 148 -5.26 11.49 -9.44
CA GLU A 148 -5.35 12.79 -10.13
C GLU A 148 -3.98 13.24 -10.68
N GLU A 149 -2.88 12.83 -10.04
CA GLU A 149 -1.50 13.16 -10.43
C GLU A 149 -0.88 12.16 -11.42
N ASN A 150 -1.35 10.90 -11.43
CA ASN A 150 -0.69 9.78 -12.10
C ASN A 150 -1.59 8.98 -13.06
N ALA A 151 -2.89 9.31 -13.16
CA ALA A 151 -3.76 8.64 -14.11
C ALA A 151 -3.28 8.93 -15.54
N PRO A 152 -3.22 7.90 -16.41
CA PRO A 152 -2.97 8.13 -17.82
C PRO A 152 -4.09 9.02 -18.39
N ALA A 153 -3.69 10.03 -19.16
CA ALA A 153 -4.59 10.95 -19.86
C ALA A 153 -5.55 10.21 -20.81
#